data_AF-D8S2X8-F1
#
_entry.id   AF-D8S2X8-F1
#
_cell.length_a   1.000
_cell.length_b   1.000
_cell.length_c   1.000
_cell.angle_alpha   90.00
_cell.angle_beta   90.00
_cell.angle_gamma   90.00
#
_symmetry.space_group_name_H-M   'P 1'
#
loop_
_entity.id
_entity.type
_entity.pdbx_description
1 polymer ?
#
loop_
_entity_poly.entity_id
_entity_poly.type
_entity_poly.pdbx_seq_one_letter_code
_entity_poly.pdbx_strand_id
1 'polypeptide(L)'
;MVAEKARVLDILNPNKWHGCVRSRIPAAASRVWKIASDFCGLHKIMPVVDVCDQDGAPGCAEGNNLSLEDCLVNVRLREGMDKSTIVNWSFEVSARSLTTKDKALGDLTELANAYLKGLEMAAMSRSN
;
A
#
# COMPACT_ATOMS: atom_id res chain seq x y z
N MET A 1 -1.28 20.71 -2.05
CA MET A 1 -1.23 19.82 -3.25
C MET A 1 -1.74 18.39 -3.01
N VAL A 2 -1.42 17.68 -1.91
CA VAL A 2 -1.92 16.30 -1.70
C VAL A 2 -3.41 16.27 -1.32
N ALA A 3 -3.83 17.14 -0.40
CA ALA A 3 -5.23 17.27 0.01
C ALA A 3 -6.15 17.73 -1.14
N GLU A 4 -5.64 18.58 -2.04
CA GLU A 4 -6.35 19.05 -3.24
C GLU A 4 -6.71 17.89 -4.17
N LYS A 5 -5.74 17.00 -4.42
CA LYS A 5 -5.92 15.88 -5.35
C LYS A 5 -6.87 14.82 -4.80
N ALA A 6 -6.87 14.60 -3.49
CA ALA A 6 -7.84 13.74 -2.82
C ALA A 6 -9.27 14.30 -2.95
N ARG A 7 -9.46 15.62 -2.76
CA ARG A 7 -10.75 16.28 -2.97
C ARG A 7 -11.27 16.18 -4.41
N VAL A 8 -10.38 16.30 -5.41
CA VAL A 8 -10.77 16.15 -6.82
C VAL A 8 -11.21 14.71 -7.13
N LEU A 9 -10.51 13.70 -6.61
CA LEU A 9 -10.89 12.29 -6.80
C LEU A 9 -12.23 11.95 -6.15
N ASP A 10 -12.51 12.49 -4.95
CA ASP A 10 -13.80 12.32 -4.27
C ASP A 10 -14.97 12.97 -5.05
N ILE A 11 -14.73 14.07 -5.78
CA ILE A 11 -15.74 14.69 -6.67
C ILE A 11 -15.98 13.83 -7.91
N LEU A 12 -14.93 13.24 -8.48
CA LEU A 12 -15.01 12.48 -9.73
C LEU A 12 -15.58 11.07 -9.53
N ASN A 13 -15.43 10.50 -8.33
CA ASN A 13 -15.86 9.13 -8.04
C ASN A 13 -16.46 9.01 -6.63
N PRO A 14 -17.66 9.58 -6.38
CA PRO A 14 -18.25 9.68 -5.04
C PRO A 14 -18.55 8.33 -4.38
N ASN A 15 -18.65 7.27 -5.18
CA ASN A 15 -18.89 5.90 -4.71
C ASN A 15 -17.60 5.16 -4.32
N LYS A 16 -16.43 5.78 -4.52
CA LYS A 16 -15.14 5.22 -4.15
C LYS A 16 -14.47 6.06 -3.09
N TRP A 17 -13.88 5.36 -2.12
CA TRP A 17 -13.14 5.98 -1.04
C TRP A 17 -11.66 5.92 -1.32
N HIS A 18 -10.99 7.04 -1.11
CA HIS A 18 -9.57 7.19 -1.38
C HIS A 18 -8.80 7.42 -0.09
N GLY A 19 -7.61 6.85 -0.02
CA GLY A 19 -6.66 7.15 1.05
C GLY A 19 -5.23 7.07 0.56
N CYS A 20 -4.32 7.69 1.32
CA CYS A 20 -2.91 7.70 1.01
C CYS A 20 -2.08 7.84 2.28
N VAL A 21 -1.11 6.96 2.45
CA VAL A 21 -0.05 7.06 3.44
C VAL A 21 1.27 7.33 2.72
N ARG A 22 2.07 8.23 3.28
CA ARG A 22 3.39 8.57 2.74
C ARG A 22 4.43 8.32 3.82
N SER A 23 5.52 7.66 3.44
CA SER A 23 6.71 7.53 4.29
C SER A 23 7.99 7.84 3.51
N ARG A 24 9.04 8.21 4.25
CA ARG A 24 10.39 8.37 3.75
C ARG A 24 11.20 7.17 4.24
N ILE A 25 11.75 6.41 3.31
CA ILE A 25 12.61 5.26 3.60
C ILE A 25 14.06 5.67 3.35
N PRO A 26 14.98 5.55 4.32
CA PRO A 26 16.38 5.97 4.21
C PRO A 26 17.22 4.96 3.40
N ALA A 27 16.78 4.65 2.18
CA ALA A 27 17.47 3.80 1.22
C ALA A 27 17.20 4.27 -0.22
N ALA A 28 18.10 3.92 -1.14
CA ALA A 28 18.00 4.27 -2.55
C ALA A 28 16.76 3.65 -3.22
N ALA A 29 16.16 4.35 -4.18
CA ALA A 29 14.92 3.93 -4.84
C ALA A 29 15.05 2.56 -5.51
N SER A 30 16.21 2.22 -6.05
CA SER A 30 16.49 0.90 -6.63
C SER A 30 16.39 -0.24 -5.61
N ARG A 31 16.90 -0.03 -4.38
CA ARG A 31 16.82 -1.00 -3.28
C ARG A 31 15.38 -1.16 -2.81
N VAL A 32 14.67 -0.05 -2.61
CA VAL A 32 13.27 -0.04 -2.16
C VAL A 32 12.37 -0.68 -3.21
N TRP A 33 12.56 -0.37 -4.50
CA TRP A 33 11.80 -0.95 -5.59
C TRP A 33 11.97 -2.46 -5.67
N LYS A 34 13.21 -2.97 -5.56
CA LYS A 34 13.49 -4.40 -5.60
C LYS A 34 12.71 -5.19 -4.55
N ILE A 35 12.51 -4.63 -3.36
CA ILE A 35 11.74 -5.26 -2.28
C ILE A 35 10.24 -5.10 -2.54
N ALA A 36 9.79 -3.89 -2.90
CA ALA A 36 8.38 -3.58 -3.15
C ALA A 36 7.78 -4.34 -4.34
N SER A 37 8.59 -4.69 -5.35
CA SER A 37 8.15 -5.45 -6.53
C SER A 37 8.16 -6.97 -6.32
N ASP A 38 8.70 -7.47 -5.20
CA ASP A 38 8.65 -8.89 -4.84
C ASP A 38 7.31 -9.21 -4.17
N PHE A 39 6.24 -9.30 -4.98
CA PHE A 39 4.88 -9.58 -4.50
C PHE A 39 4.82 -10.87 -3.69
N CYS A 40 5.50 -11.93 -4.14
CA CYS A 40 5.56 -13.20 -3.42
C CYS A 40 6.34 -13.07 -2.12
N GLY A 41 7.36 -12.21 -2.07
CA GLY A 41 8.11 -11.88 -0.87
C GLY A 41 7.40 -10.96 0.12
N LEU A 42 6.16 -10.52 -0.16
CA LEU A 42 5.43 -9.61 0.72
C LEU A 42 5.28 -10.15 2.15
N HIS A 43 5.05 -11.46 2.31
CA HIS A 43 4.98 -12.13 3.63
C HIS A 43 6.25 -11.95 4.47
N LYS A 44 7.41 -11.72 3.84
CA LYS A 44 8.70 -11.48 4.53
C LYS A 44 8.74 -10.12 5.21
N ILE A 45 7.95 -9.15 4.73
CA ILE A 45 7.90 -7.79 5.26
C ILE A 45 6.56 -7.46 5.94
N MET A 46 5.52 -8.25 5.66
CA MET A 46 4.19 -8.13 6.25
C MET A 46 3.77 -9.47 6.86
N PRO A 47 3.97 -9.67 8.18
CA PRO A 47 3.58 -10.91 8.85
C PRO A 47 2.07 -11.20 8.85
N VAL A 48 1.24 -10.22 8.49
CA VAL A 48 -0.22 -10.38 8.32
C VAL A 48 -0.59 -11.08 7.01
N VAL A 49 0.37 -11.24 6.09
CA VAL A 49 0.18 -11.94 4.81
C VAL A 49 0.80 -13.33 4.94
N ASP A 50 -0.04 -14.35 5.12
CA ASP A 50 0.42 -15.72 5.41
C ASP A 50 0.82 -16.51 4.15
N VAL A 51 0.09 -16.34 3.05
CA VAL A 51 0.25 -17.14 1.83
C VAL A 51 0.22 -16.24 0.60
N CYS A 52 1.17 -16.44 -0.31
CA CYS A 52 1.04 -15.94 -1.67
C CYS A 52 0.36 -17.03 -2.49
N ASP A 53 -0.90 -16.81 -2.88
CA ASP A 53 -1.56 -17.65 -3.86
C ASP A 53 -1.31 -17.12 -5.27
N GLN A 54 -0.90 -17.99 -6.19
CA GLN A 54 -0.64 -17.66 -7.60
C GLN A 54 -1.69 -18.25 -8.54
N ASP A 55 -2.73 -18.93 -8.02
CA ASP A 55 -3.81 -19.48 -8.85
C ASP A 55 -4.79 -18.39 -9.38
N GLY A 56 -4.50 -17.11 -9.10
CA GLY A 56 -5.06 -15.94 -9.76
C GLY A 56 -3.95 -15.04 -10.33
N ALA A 57 -4.25 -14.29 -11.39
CA ALA A 57 -3.31 -13.39 -12.07
C ALA A 57 -2.49 -12.50 -11.10
N PRO A 58 -1.27 -12.04 -11.47
CA PRO A 58 -0.41 -11.24 -10.60
C PRO A 58 -1.16 -10.06 -9.97
N GLY A 59 -1.34 -10.09 -8.65
CA GLY A 59 -2.06 -9.06 -7.88
C GLY A 59 -3.38 -9.49 -7.23
N CYS A 60 -3.84 -10.73 -7.43
CA CYS A 60 -5.03 -11.26 -6.76
C CYS A 60 -4.67 -11.88 -5.40
N ALA A 61 -5.11 -11.26 -4.30
CA ALA A 61 -5.19 -11.92 -3.00
C ALA A 61 -6.63 -12.45 -2.81
N GLU A 62 -6.83 -13.77 -2.89
CA GLU A 62 -8.09 -14.38 -2.45
C GLU A 62 -8.13 -14.43 -0.92
N GLY A 63 -9.25 -13.99 -0.33
CA GLY A 63 -9.48 -14.07 1.12
C GLY A 63 -9.10 -12.84 1.95
N ASN A 64 -9.39 -11.62 1.48
CA ASN A 64 -9.31 -10.44 2.35
C ASN A 64 -10.55 -10.36 3.28
N ASN A 65 -10.35 -10.62 4.58
CA ASN A 65 -11.38 -10.42 5.64
C ASN A 65 -11.82 -8.95 5.83
N LEU A 66 -11.35 -8.04 4.97
CA LEU A 66 -11.64 -6.61 5.03
C LEU A 66 -13.03 -6.25 4.51
N SER A 67 -13.76 -7.19 3.88
CA SER A 67 -15.10 -6.94 3.30
C SER A 67 -15.11 -5.76 2.32
N LEU A 68 -14.08 -5.67 1.48
CA LEU A 68 -13.90 -4.61 0.48
C LEU A 68 -14.07 -5.17 -0.92
N GLU A 69 -14.65 -4.39 -1.83
CA GLU A 69 -14.72 -4.69 -3.26
C GLU A 69 -13.91 -3.66 -4.05
N ASP A 70 -13.39 -4.07 -5.22
CA ASP A 70 -12.59 -3.23 -6.13
C ASP A 70 -11.45 -2.47 -5.44
N CYS A 71 -10.84 -3.05 -4.40
CA CYS A 71 -9.74 -2.42 -3.69
C CYS A 71 -8.48 -2.39 -4.56
N LEU A 72 -8.16 -1.21 -5.11
CA LEU A 72 -6.98 -0.97 -5.93
C LEU A 72 -5.92 -0.25 -5.11
N VAL A 73 -4.78 -0.91 -4.88
CA VAL A 73 -3.62 -0.34 -4.21
C VAL A 73 -2.56 0.08 -5.23
N ASN A 74 -2.02 1.28 -5.04
CA ASN A 74 -0.95 1.85 -5.85
C ASN A 74 0.22 2.26 -4.96
N VAL A 75 1.41 1.75 -5.28
CA VAL A 75 2.66 2.13 -4.62
C VAL A 75 3.52 2.93 -5.58
N ARG A 76 3.87 4.17 -5.22
CA ARG A 76 4.71 5.06 -6.04
C ARG A 76 5.95 5.50 -5.28
N LEU A 77 7.10 5.20 -5.84
CA LEU A 77 8.40 5.61 -5.33
C LEU A 77 8.84 6.90 -6.02
N ARG A 78 9.50 7.77 -5.26
CA ARG A 78 10.21 8.95 -5.76
C ARG A 78 11.53 9.08 -5.03
N GLU A 79 12.57 9.46 -5.73
CA GLU A 79 13.85 9.76 -5.07
C GLU A 79 13.72 11.01 -4.20
N GLY A 80 14.19 10.90 -2.96
CA GLY A 80 14.38 12.02 -2.05
C GLY A 80 15.73 12.68 -2.27
N MET A 81 15.86 13.93 -1.83
CA MET A 81 17.08 14.74 -2.04
C MET A 81 18.34 14.20 -1.35
N ASP A 82 18.19 13.29 -0.38
CA ASP A 82 19.23 12.73 0.49
C ASP A 82 19.51 11.25 0.22
N LYS A 83 19.28 10.77 -1.02
CA LYS A 83 19.36 9.34 -1.38
C LYS A 83 18.35 8.45 -0.64
N SER A 84 17.39 9.05 0.06
CA SER A 84 16.20 8.36 0.57
C SER A 84 15.17 8.18 -0.54
N THR A 85 14.13 7.40 -0.27
CA THR A 85 13.01 7.20 -1.17
C THR A 85 11.73 7.64 -0.48
N ILE A 86 10.96 8.49 -1.14
CA ILE A 86 9.59 8.82 -0.74
C ILE A 86 8.65 7.78 -1.34
N VAL A 87 8.00 7.01 -0.49
CA VAL A 87 7.00 6.01 -0.89
C VAL A 87 5.61 6.57 -0.62
N ASN A 88 4.78 6.60 -1.65
CA ASN A 88 3.35 6.89 -1.52
C ASN A 88 2.59 5.58 -1.71
N TRP A 89 1.89 5.16 -0.67
CA TRP A 89 0.97 4.03 -0.71
C TRP A 89 -0.44 4.61 -0.72
N SER A 90 -1.13 4.49 -1.85
CA SER A 90 -2.47 5.04 -2.05
C SER A 90 -3.44 3.95 -2.46
N PHE A 91 -4.69 4.09 -2.07
CA PHE A 91 -5.72 3.12 -2.37
C PHE A 91 -7.02 3.80 -2.81
N GLU A 92 -7.79 3.05 -3.58
CA GLU A 92 -9.14 3.35 -4.00
C GLU A 92 -9.99 2.11 -3.71
N VAL A 93 -11.14 2.28 -3.04
CA VAL A 93 -11.98 1.16 -2.63
C VAL A 93 -13.46 1.48 -2.74
N SER A 94 -14.25 0.49 -3.17
CA SER A 94 -15.71 0.58 -3.18
C SER A 94 -16.28 0.03 -1.88
N ALA A 95 -17.34 0.67 -1.37
CA ALA A 95 -18.02 0.20 -0.18
C ALA A 95 -18.75 -1.12 -0.46
N ARG A 96 -18.55 -2.12 0.41
CA ARG A 96 -19.48 -3.25 0.53
C ARG A 96 -20.50 -2.93 1.62
N SER A 97 -21.73 -3.43 1.49
CA SER A 97 -22.90 -3.03 2.31
C SER A 97 -22.76 -3.15 3.83
N LEU A 98 -21.70 -3.79 4.35
CA LEU A 98 -21.49 -4.06 5.78
C LEU A 98 -20.37 -3.22 6.43
N THR A 99 -19.60 -2.42 5.68
CA THR A 99 -18.47 -1.64 6.24
C THR A 99 -18.71 -0.13 6.16
N THR A 100 -18.19 0.62 7.14
CA THR A 100 -18.26 2.10 7.13
C THR A 100 -17.01 2.69 6.47
N LYS A 101 -17.13 3.91 5.94
CA LYS A 101 -16.00 4.65 5.36
C LYS A 101 -14.83 4.74 6.34
N ASP A 102 -15.09 5.18 7.57
CA ASP A 102 -14.05 5.38 8.57
C ASP A 102 -13.35 4.07 8.95
N LYS A 103 -14.11 2.96 9.07
CA LYS A 103 -13.52 1.65 9.33
C LYS A 103 -12.63 1.19 8.17
N ALA A 104 -13.14 1.24 6.93
CA ALA A 104 -12.38 0.82 5.75
C ALA A 104 -11.12 1.66 5.55
N LEU A 105 -11.21 2.99 5.73
CA LEU A 105 -10.06 3.89 5.66
C LEU A 105 -9.06 3.61 6.79
N GLY A 106 -9.53 3.34 8.00
CA GLY A 106 -8.71 2.96 9.15
C GLY A 106 -7.93 1.68 8.89
N ASP A 107 -8.63 0.59 8.56
CA ASP A 107 -8.03 -0.72 8.31
C ASP A 107 -6.98 -0.66 7.18
N LEU A 108 -7.28 0.03 6.07
CA LEU A 108 -6.34 0.19 4.95
C LEU A 108 -5.16 1.11 5.29
N THR A 109 -5.37 2.10 6.16
CA THR A 109 -4.28 2.97 6.66
C THR A 109 -3.34 2.18 7.56
N GLU A 110 -3.85 1.32 8.43
CA GLU A 110 -3.05 0.42 9.26
C GLU A 110 -2.26 -0.56 8.40
N LEU A 111 -2.90 -1.17 7.40
CA LEU A 111 -2.24 -2.05 6.43
C LEU A 111 -1.11 -1.32 5.69
N ALA A 112 -1.35 -0.10 5.23
CA ALA A 112 -0.35 0.75 4.58
C ALA A 112 0.85 1.03 5.49
N ASN A 113 0.59 1.37 6.76
CA ASN A 113 1.65 1.63 7.74
C ASN A 113 2.48 0.38 8.02
N ALA A 114 1.84 -0.78 8.15
CA ALA A 114 2.53 -2.05 8.33
C ALA A 114 3.44 -2.38 7.13
N TYR A 115 2.93 -2.21 5.91
CA TYR A 115 3.70 -2.37 4.68
C TYR A 115 4.92 -1.44 4.64
N LEU A 116 4.71 -0.13 4.88
CA LEU A 116 5.78 0.88 4.82
C LEU A 116 6.87 0.62 5.86
N LYS A 117 6.49 0.19 7.08
CA LYS A 117 7.43 -0.19 8.13
C LYS A 117 8.21 -1.44 7.77
N GLY A 118 7.55 -2.47 7.23
CA GLY A 118 8.20 -3.68 6.73
C GLY A 118 9.23 -3.38 5.64
N LEU A 119 8.83 -2.53 4.69
CA LEU A 119 9.68 -2.09 3.59
C LEU A 119 10.90 -1.32 4.09
N GLU A 120 10.72 -0.43 5.07
CA GLU A 120 11.80 0.32 5.70
C GLU A 120 12.81 -0.62 6.39
N MET A 121 12.34 -1.54 7.23
CA MET A 121 13.20 -2.51 7.92
C MET A 121 13.98 -3.38 6.93
N ALA A 122 13.33 -3.89 5.89
CA ALA A 122 13.98 -4.70 4.87
C ALA A 122 15.01 -3.92 4.04
N ALA A 123 14.70 -2.66 3.71
CA ALA A 123 15.61 -1.81 2.96
C ALA A 123 16.86 -1.43 3.76
N MET A 124 16.72 -1.26 5.08
CA MET A 124 17.83 -0.96 6.00
C MET A 124 18.61 -2.20 6.45
N SER A 125 18.06 -3.40 6.29
CA SER A 125 18.78 -4.63 6.60
C SER A 125 20.01 -4.77 5.69
N ARG A 126 21.17 -5.10 6.30
CA ARG A 126 22.40 -5.37 5.54
C ARG A 126 22.14 -6.59 4.64
N SER A 127 22.34 -6.43 3.33
CA SER A 127 22.47 -7.57 2.44
C SER A 127 23.67 -8.38 2.89
N ASN A 128 23.44 -9.56 3.45
CA ASN A 128 24.46 -10.60 3.55
C ASN A 128 24.97 -10.96 2.16
#